data_AF-A0A2E6WHY9-F1
#
_entry.id   AF-A0A2E6WHY9-F1
#
_cell.length_a   1.000
_cell.length_b   1.000
_cell.length_c   1.000
_cell.angle_alpha   90.00
_cell.angle_beta   90.00
_cell.angle_gamma   90.00
#
_symmetry.space_group_name_H-M   'P 1'
#
loop_
_entity.id
_entity.type
_entity.pdbx_description
1 polymer ?
#
loop_
_entity_poly.entity_id
_entity_poly.type
_entity_poly.pdbx_seq_one_letter_code
_entity_poly.pdbx_strand_id
1 'polypeptide(L)'
;MAEKRDYYEVLGVSRDASKGVIGSAYRKLAIKYHPDSNPDDEQAVERFKEAAEAYEVLSDEEKRAKYDQYGHAGLGGGGGPQFSSVEDIFEAFGGMFGGGGGGGIFDSLFGGGSRRQERSRRGADIRCDVVLDLEEAAAGCSKEVQVSRNALCKSCDGSGAAPGAVRESCARCGGRGQVVQSAGILRVQTTCPACQGSGSTIANPCTDCRGDGVVPEQTEIKVNIPAGVDDGTRVRISGQGEVSPQGGATGDCYCFIRVREHKVFERHDDHLIVRVPLTYAQFVLGAEVDVPTLEGMKSVTIPSGTQSGEIFRVRGAGVSNVHTGRKGDLLVETKVEIPSRISSEQEELLRKLAELEETEVAPERKSWLDSIKEFFSGTEEEG
;
A
#
# COMPACT_ATOMS: atom_id res chain seq x y z
N MET A 1 -14.31 32.21 47.03
CA MET A 1 -14.88 31.23 46.09
C MET A 1 -14.17 31.47 44.77
N ALA A 2 -13.51 30.46 44.19
CA ALA A 2 -12.81 30.65 42.93
C ALA A 2 -13.81 31.06 41.85
N GLU A 3 -13.60 32.23 41.25
CA GLU A 3 -14.44 32.76 40.19
C GLU A 3 -14.30 31.84 38.96
N LYS A 4 -15.39 31.22 38.50
CA LYS A 4 -15.36 30.32 37.33
C LYS A 4 -14.84 31.10 36.12
N ARG A 5 -13.89 30.52 35.39
CA ARG A 5 -13.28 31.13 34.20
C ARG A 5 -14.33 31.39 33.12
N ASP A 6 -14.14 32.44 32.34
CA ASP A 6 -15.03 32.75 31.22
C ASP A 6 -14.96 31.64 30.15
N TYR A 7 -16.09 31.20 29.60
CA TYR A 7 -16.12 30.08 28.66
C TYR A 7 -15.43 30.39 27.33
N TYR A 8 -15.40 31.65 26.90
CA TYR A 8 -14.63 32.08 25.73
C TYR A 8 -13.13 32.01 26.01
N GLU A 9 -12.69 32.33 27.23
CA GLU A 9 -11.30 32.18 27.67
C GLU A 9 -10.90 30.71 27.86
N VAL A 10 -11.81 29.85 28.35
CA VAL A 10 -11.58 28.41 28.47
C VAL A 10 -11.31 27.80 27.10
N LEU A 11 -12.12 28.16 26.09
CA LEU A 11 -11.94 27.69 24.72
C LEU A 11 -10.87 28.46 23.93
N GLY A 12 -10.41 29.62 24.44
CA GLY A 12 -9.41 30.46 23.77
C GLY A 12 -9.93 31.12 22.49
N VAL A 13 -11.20 31.55 22.48
CA VAL A 13 -11.88 32.15 21.33
C VAL A 13 -12.44 33.53 21.67
N SER A 14 -12.69 34.35 20.64
CA SER A 14 -13.37 35.65 20.82
C SER A 14 -14.86 35.45 21.15
N ARG A 15 -15.47 36.44 21.83
CA ARG A 15 -16.93 36.49 22.08
C ARG A 15 -17.75 36.51 20.80
N ASP A 16 -17.19 37.05 19.70
CA ASP A 16 -17.82 37.06 18.38
C ASP A 16 -17.58 35.78 17.57
N ALA A 17 -16.98 34.74 18.17
CA ALA A 17 -16.65 33.51 17.45
C ALA A 17 -17.90 32.82 16.90
N SER A 18 -17.80 32.37 15.65
CA SER A 18 -18.84 31.55 15.03
C SER A 18 -18.87 30.16 15.65
N LYS A 19 -20.01 29.47 15.54
CA LYS A 19 -20.19 28.10 16.04
C LYS A 19 -19.11 27.12 15.53
N GLY A 20 -18.67 27.29 14.28
CA GLY A 20 -17.59 26.50 13.70
C GLY A 20 -16.22 26.73 14.35
N VAL A 21 -15.93 27.98 14.75
CA VAL A 21 -14.68 28.33 15.47
C VAL A 21 -14.71 27.76 16.89
N ILE A 22 -15.84 27.88 17.58
CA ILE A 22 -16.06 27.31 18.93
C ILE A 22 -15.86 25.79 18.91
N GLY A 23 -16.48 25.07 17.97
CA GLY A 23 -16.29 23.62 17.85
C GLY A 23 -14.87 23.20 17.45
N SER A 24 -14.18 24.02 16.65
CA SER A 24 -12.78 23.74 16.31
C SER A 24 -11.84 23.94 17.48
N ALA A 25 -12.09 24.95 18.32
CA ALA A 25 -11.33 25.20 19.53
C ALA A 25 -11.55 24.09 20.58
N TYR A 26 -12.80 23.67 20.79
CA TYR A 26 -13.11 22.53 21.66
C TYR A 26 -12.37 21.27 21.22
N ARG A 27 -12.41 20.91 19.92
CA ARG A 27 -11.70 19.71 19.42
C ARG A 27 -10.20 19.73 19.73
N LYS A 28 -9.56 20.88 19.60
CA LYS A 28 -8.12 21.02 19.91
C LYS A 28 -7.84 20.77 21.40
N LEU A 29 -8.69 21.29 22.28
CA LEU A 29 -8.54 21.12 23.72
C LEU A 29 -8.93 19.70 24.17
N ALA A 30 -9.96 19.11 23.58
CA ALA A 30 -10.40 17.75 23.87
C ALA A 30 -9.36 16.70 23.49
N ILE A 31 -8.62 16.89 22.38
CA ILE A 31 -7.48 16.03 22.03
C ILE A 31 -6.31 16.27 22.99
N LYS A 32 -6.01 17.54 23.28
CA LYS A 32 -4.88 17.91 24.14
C LYS A 32 -5.01 17.36 25.56
N TYR A 33 -6.21 17.42 26.13
CA TYR A 33 -6.50 17.01 27.51
C TYR A 33 -7.27 15.68 27.57
N HIS A 34 -7.18 14.85 26.51
CA HIS A 34 -7.87 13.57 26.49
C HIS A 34 -7.33 12.65 27.61
N PRO A 35 -8.19 11.98 28.40
CA PRO A 35 -7.77 11.07 29.48
C PRO A 35 -6.83 9.96 29.01
N ASP A 36 -7.09 9.32 27.87
CA ASP A 36 -6.21 8.27 27.32
C ASP A 36 -4.80 8.76 26.97
N SER A 37 -4.64 10.03 26.59
CA SER A 37 -3.33 10.61 26.26
C SER A 37 -2.64 11.23 27.48
N ASN A 38 -3.37 11.45 28.57
CA ASN A 38 -2.90 12.03 29.83
C ASN A 38 -3.37 11.17 31.01
N PRO A 39 -2.95 9.89 31.09
CA PRO A 39 -3.31 9.03 32.22
C PRO A 39 -2.73 9.62 33.52
N ASP A 40 -3.51 9.60 34.59
CA ASP A 40 -3.15 10.05 35.94
C ASP A 40 -2.88 11.57 36.12
N ASP A 41 -3.24 12.41 35.14
CA ASP A 41 -3.17 13.88 35.28
C ASP A 41 -4.54 14.48 35.66
N GLU A 42 -4.73 14.72 36.97
CA GLU A 42 -5.95 15.34 37.51
C GLU A 42 -6.21 16.74 36.93
N GLN A 43 -5.17 17.51 36.61
CA GLN A 43 -5.33 18.84 36.03
C GLN A 43 -5.80 18.77 34.57
N ALA A 44 -5.31 17.79 33.80
CA ALA A 44 -5.80 17.55 32.44
C ALA A 44 -7.29 17.17 32.46
N VAL A 45 -7.71 16.33 33.41
CA VAL A 45 -9.12 15.96 33.60
C VAL A 45 -9.98 17.17 33.95
N GLU A 46 -9.54 18.04 34.87
CA GLU A 46 -10.27 19.27 35.18
C GLU A 46 -10.39 20.21 33.96
N ARG A 47 -9.31 20.39 33.19
CA ARG A 47 -9.32 21.20 31.97
C ARG A 47 -10.21 20.62 30.87
N PHE A 48 -10.30 19.30 30.78
CA PHE A 48 -11.20 18.60 29.88
C PHE A 48 -12.67 18.84 30.26
N LYS A 49 -13.00 18.71 31.56
CA LYS A 49 -14.34 19.02 32.09
C LYS A 49 -14.73 20.48 31.84
N GLU A 50 -13.84 21.43 32.12
CA GLU A 50 -14.08 22.86 31.85
C GLU A 50 -14.34 23.12 30.36
N ALA A 51 -13.54 22.50 29.46
CA ALA A 51 -13.71 22.68 28.02
C ALA A 51 -15.04 22.08 27.51
N ALA A 52 -15.48 20.96 28.08
CA ALA A 52 -16.77 20.34 27.75
C ALA A 52 -17.95 21.21 28.20
N GLU A 53 -17.91 21.72 29.43
CA GLU A 53 -18.93 22.65 29.97
C GLU A 53 -19.01 23.92 29.09
N ALA A 54 -17.86 24.50 28.74
CA ALA A 54 -17.79 25.67 27.88
C ALA A 54 -18.37 25.41 26.48
N TYR A 55 -18.05 24.26 25.88
CA TYR A 55 -18.56 23.90 24.56
C TYR A 55 -20.07 23.66 24.57
N GLU A 56 -20.61 23.01 25.60
CA GLU A 56 -22.05 22.76 25.66
C GLU A 56 -22.87 24.06 25.74
N VAL A 57 -22.38 25.04 26.52
CA VAL A 57 -23.03 26.33 26.65
C VAL A 57 -22.86 27.16 25.38
N LEU A 58 -21.67 27.22 24.79
CA LEU A 58 -21.38 28.10 23.66
C LEU A 58 -21.79 27.54 22.29
N SER A 59 -22.03 26.23 22.18
CA SER A 59 -22.47 25.59 20.93
C SER A 59 -23.99 25.63 20.71
N ASP A 60 -24.76 25.82 21.78
CA ASP A 60 -26.21 26.02 21.75
C ASP A 60 -26.55 27.51 21.74
N GLU A 61 -27.34 27.97 20.77
CA GLU A 61 -27.63 29.39 20.59
C GLU A 61 -28.45 29.98 21.75
N GLU A 62 -29.34 29.19 22.35
CA GLU A 62 -30.17 29.64 23.48
C GLU A 62 -29.35 29.71 24.78
N LYS A 63 -28.51 28.71 25.05
CA LYS A 63 -27.60 28.70 26.20
C LYS A 63 -26.54 29.79 26.10
N ARG A 64 -25.96 29.99 24.90
CA ARG A 64 -25.00 31.07 24.64
C ARG A 64 -25.62 32.44 24.87
N ALA A 65 -26.82 32.69 24.35
CA ALA A 65 -27.50 33.98 24.56
C ALA A 65 -27.75 34.27 26.04
N LYS A 66 -28.16 33.25 26.82
CA LYS A 66 -28.33 33.38 28.28
C LYS A 66 -27.00 33.65 29.00
N TYR A 67 -25.94 32.95 28.60
CA TYR A 67 -24.59 33.16 29.13
C TYR A 67 -24.05 34.55 28.81
N ASP A 68 -24.25 35.03 27.58
CA ASP A 68 -23.81 36.36 27.16
C ASP A 68 -24.54 37.48 27.92
N GLN A 69 -25.81 37.28 28.26
CA GLN A 69 -26.63 38.28 28.94
C GLN A 69 -26.43 38.32 30.46
N TYR A 70 -26.16 37.18 31.09
CA TYR A 70 -26.19 37.04 32.56
C TYR A 70 -24.96 36.35 33.15
N GLY A 71 -23.96 36.02 32.33
CA GLY A 71 -22.77 35.27 32.73
C GLY A 71 -23.10 33.89 33.28
N HIS A 72 -22.20 33.35 34.10
CA HIS A 72 -22.40 32.06 34.78
C HIS A 72 -23.66 32.00 35.65
N ALA A 73 -24.11 33.14 36.19
CA ALA A 73 -25.35 33.21 36.99
C ALA A 73 -26.62 32.99 36.15
N GLY A 74 -26.57 33.27 34.84
CA GLY A 74 -27.66 33.07 33.89
C GLY A 74 -28.03 31.63 33.57
N LEU A 75 -27.12 30.71 33.89
CA LEU A 75 -27.28 29.27 33.62
C LEU A 75 -27.98 28.53 34.77
N GLY A 76 -28.35 29.25 35.84
CA GLY A 76 -29.16 28.75 36.96
C GLY A 76 -28.40 27.85 37.94
N GLY A 77 -28.61 28.09 39.23
CA GLY A 77 -28.12 27.20 40.30
C GLY A 77 -28.70 25.79 40.14
N GLY A 78 -27.85 24.85 39.69
CA GLY A 78 -28.21 23.45 39.49
C GLY A 78 -28.79 23.08 38.11
N GLY A 79 -28.78 23.98 37.13
CA GLY A 79 -29.35 23.73 35.79
C GLY A 79 -28.36 23.68 34.63
N GLY A 80 -27.09 24.00 34.88
CA GLY A 80 -26.00 23.76 33.93
C GLY A 80 -25.64 22.27 33.86
N PRO A 81 -25.14 21.77 32.73
CA PRO A 81 -24.66 20.40 32.61
C PRO A 81 -23.48 20.23 33.54
N GLN A 82 -23.71 19.57 34.67
CA GLN A 82 -22.67 19.32 35.66
C GLN A 82 -22.15 17.91 35.43
N PHE A 83 -21.09 17.81 34.63
CA PHE A 83 -20.41 16.55 34.41
C PHE A 83 -19.70 16.12 35.68
N SER A 84 -20.25 15.12 36.35
CA SER A 84 -19.72 14.62 37.63
C SER A 84 -18.52 13.69 37.39
N SER A 85 -18.57 12.93 36.31
CA SER A 85 -17.53 11.99 35.88
C SER A 85 -17.07 12.25 34.45
N VAL A 86 -15.96 11.63 34.07
CA VAL A 86 -15.44 11.67 32.70
C VAL A 86 -16.30 10.80 31.78
N GLU A 87 -16.87 9.73 32.34
CA GLU A 87 -17.83 8.83 31.72
C GLU A 87 -19.11 9.57 31.29
N ASP A 88 -19.63 10.50 32.12
CA ASP A 88 -20.81 11.32 31.78
C ASP A 88 -20.55 12.20 30.53
N ILE A 89 -19.33 12.70 30.39
CA ILE A 89 -18.90 13.49 29.22
C ILE A 89 -18.80 12.60 27.99
N PHE A 90 -18.23 11.40 28.14
CA PHE A 90 -18.16 10.43 27.06
C PHE A 90 -19.52 9.84 26.70
N GLU A 91 -20.53 9.86 27.57
CA GLU A 91 -21.89 9.46 27.20
C GLU A 91 -22.62 10.60 26.47
N ALA A 92 -22.52 11.84 26.99
CA ALA A 92 -23.14 13.02 26.38
C ALA A 92 -22.50 13.42 25.04
N PHE A 93 -21.19 13.19 24.89
CA PHE A 93 -20.40 13.52 23.70
C PHE A 93 -19.77 12.31 23.02
N GLY A 94 -20.13 11.08 23.41
CA GLY A 94 -19.61 9.84 22.82
C GLY A 94 -19.96 9.66 21.36
N GLY A 95 -21.07 10.25 20.91
CA GLY A 95 -21.40 10.37 19.49
C GLY A 95 -20.54 11.40 18.73
N MET A 96 -19.77 12.23 19.45
CA MET A 96 -18.89 13.26 18.90
C MET A 96 -17.41 12.85 18.85
N PHE A 97 -17.00 11.89 19.69
CA PHE A 97 -15.61 11.41 19.80
C PHE A 97 -15.42 9.88 19.67
N GLY A 98 -16.48 9.08 19.74
CA GLY A 98 -16.45 7.63 19.57
C GLY A 98 -16.44 7.21 18.10
N GLY A 99 -15.27 7.33 17.47
CA GLY A 99 -15.06 6.86 16.10
C GLY A 99 -13.63 7.08 15.64
N GLY A 100 -12.72 6.20 16.08
CA GLY A 100 -11.38 6.13 15.53
C GLY A 100 -11.43 5.97 14.01
N GLY A 101 -10.81 6.92 13.30
CA GLY A 101 -10.57 6.85 11.86
C GLY A 101 -11.56 7.61 11.00
N GLY A 102 -11.19 8.86 10.66
CA GLY A 102 -11.48 9.50 9.38
C GLY A 102 -12.94 9.68 8.96
N GLY A 103 -13.46 10.91 9.16
CA GLY A 103 -14.51 11.52 8.32
C GLY A 103 -15.81 10.75 8.13
N GLY A 104 -16.88 11.13 8.84
CA GLY A 104 -18.20 10.60 8.47
C GLY A 104 -19.44 11.06 9.21
N ILE A 105 -19.35 11.64 10.41
CA ILE A 105 -20.55 11.81 11.26
C ILE A 105 -21.00 13.26 11.40
N PHE A 106 -20.08 14.24 11.41
CA PHE A 106 -20.46 15.66 11.54
C PHE A 106 -21.19 16.22 10.29
N ASP A 107 -21.04 15.56 9.14
CA ASP A 107 -21.78 15.87 7.90
C ASP A 107 -23.26 15.47 7.96
N SER A 108 -23.64 14.57 8.89
CA SER A 108 -25.02 14.07 9.00
C SER A 108 -25.89 14.76 10.05
N LEU A 109 -25.33 15.61 10.93
CA LEU A 109 -26.11 16.26 12.00
C LEU A 109 -26.44 17.74 11.73
N PHE A 110 -25.65 18.45 10.92
CA PHE A 110 -25.86 19.87 10.59
C PHE A 110 -26.56 20.13 9.25
N GLY A 111 -26.88 19.10 8.48
CA GLY A 111 -27.60 19.21 7.20
C GLY A 111 -29.12 19.13 7.40
N GLY A 112 -29.74 20.26 7.72
CA GLY A 112 -31.20 20.39 7.65
C GLY A 112 -31.73 19.99 6.28
N GLY A 113 -32.75 19.12 6.26
CA GLY A 113 -33.65 18.91 5.14
C GLY A 113 -33.01 18.85 3.74
N SER A 114 -32.25 17.80 3.44
CA SER A 114 -31.99 17.44 2.05
C SER A 114 -32.35 15.98 1.84
N ARG A 115 -33.16 15.74 0.78
CA ARG A 115 -33.42 14.40 0.24
C ARG A 115 -32.11 13.64 0.23
N ARG A 116 -32.07 12.47 0.86
CA ARG A 116 -30.90 11.59 0.85
C ARG A 116 -30.70 11.16 -0.60
N GLN A 117 -30.00 12.01 -1.36
CA GLN A 117 -29.55 11.72 -2.69
C GLN A 117 -28.76 10.44 -2.56
N GLU A 118 -29.20 9.44 -3.32
CA GLU A 118 -28.56 8.15 -3.52
C GLU A 118 -27.04 8.38 -3.48
N ARG A 119 -26.37 8.06 -2.36
CA ARG A 119 -24.93 8.28 -2.23
C ARG A 119 -24.32 7.36 -3.26
N SER A 120 -23.94 7.95 -4.37
CA SER A 120 -23.40 7.24 -5.50
C SER A 120 -22.12 6.55 -5.04
N ARG A 121 -22.18 5.22 -4.98
CA ARG A 121 -21.07 4.44 -4.43
C ARG A 121 -19.89 4.57 -5.39
N ARG A 122 -18.69 4.79 -4.87
CA ARG A 122 -17.49 4.75 -5.71
C ARG A 122 -17.40 3.37 -6.36
N GLY A 123 -17.00 3.33 -7.63
CA GLY A 123 -16.73 2.08 -8.34
C GLY A 123 -15.57 1.31 -7.69
N ALA A 124 -15.55 -0.01 -7.90
CA ALA A 124 -14.52 -0.86 -7.33
C ALA A 124 -13.14 -0.58 -7.95
N ASP A 125 -12.09 -0.75 -7.15
CA ASP A 125 -10.74 -0.68 -7.66
C ASP A 125 -10.41 -1.95 -8.47
N ILE A 126 -9.63 -1.80 -9.54
CA ILE A 126 -9.17 -2.92 -10.37
C ILE A 126 -7.68 -3.18 -10.14
N ARG A 127 -7.26 -4.41 -10.42
CA ARG A 127 -5.87 -4.83 -10.38
C ARG A 127 -5.39 -5.12 -11.80
N CYS A 128 -4.21 -4.65 -12.13
CA CYS A 128 -3.45 -5.16 -13.26
C CYS A 128 -2.04 -5.57 -12.81
N ASP A 129 -1.44 -6.50 -13.53
CA ASP A 129 -0.08 -6.98 -13.27
C ASP A 129 0.77 -6.65 -14.50
N VAL A 130 1.94 -6.04 -14.29
CA VAL A 130 2.89 -5.69 -15.34
C VAL A 130 4.20 -6.38 -15.06
N VAL A 131 4.67 -7.16 -16.03
CA VAL A 131 5.95 -7.83 -15.96
C VAL A 131 7.02 -6.97 -16.66
N LEU A 132 8.10 -6.70 -15.95
CA LEU A 132 9.25 -5.92 -16.42
C LEU A 132 10.51 -6.78 -16.40
N ASP A 133 11.41 -6.49 -17.33
CA ASP A 133 12.79 -6.92 -17.23
C ASP A 133 13.57 -5.99 -16.27
N LEU A 134 14.70 -6.44 -15.74
CA LEU A 134 15.48 -5.69 -14.75
C LEU A 134 15.96 -4.34 -15.30
N GLU A 135 16.32 -4.30 -16.58
CA GLU A 135 16.75 -3.11 -17.31
C GLU A 135 15.62 -2.09 -17.41
N GLU A 136 14.40 -2.55 -17.73
CA GLU A 136 13.20 -1.69 -17.79
C GLU A 136 12.85 -1.14 -16.41
N ALA A 137 12.92 -1.98 -15.37
CA ALA A 137 12.66 -1.58 -13.99
C ALA A 137 13.69 -0.56 -13.50
N ALA A 138 14.97 -0.72 -13.87
CA ALA A 138 16.03 0.19 -13.48
C ALA A 138 15.99 1.53 -14.21
N ALA A 139 15.70 1.54 -15.51
CA ALA A 139 15.61 2.77 -16.31
C ALA A 139 14.27 3.51 -16.13
N GLY A 140 13.21 2.80 -15.74
CA GLY A 140 11.84 3.29 -15.78
C GLY A 140 11.29 3.22 -17.21
N CYS A 141 9.99 2.98 -17.34
CA CYS A 141 9.36 2.84 -18.64
C CYS A 141 7.89 3.23 -18.60
N SER A 142 7.31 3.43 -19.78
CA SER A 142 5.87 3.57 -19.95
C SER A 142 5.37 2.34 -20.68
N LYS A 143 4.43 1.58 -20.09
CA LYS A 143 3.79 0.44 -20.73
C LYS A 143 2.30 0.67 -20.90
N GLU A 144 1.76 0.18 -22.00
CA GLU A 144 0.31 0.14 -22.25
C GLU A 144 -0.20 -1.24 -21.86
N VAL A 145 -1.19 -1.27 -20.97
CA VAL A 145 -1.76 -2.50 -20.43
C VAL A 145 -3.23 -2.55 -20.81
N GLN A 146 -3.61 -3.62 -21.48
CA GLN A 146 -5.03 -3.89 -21.76
C GLN A 146 -5.68 -4.44 -20.49
N VAL A 147 -6.70 -3.74 -20.02
CA VAL A 147 -7.49 -4.14 -18.86
C VAL A 147 -8.96 -4.21 -19.26
N SER A 148 -9.60 -5.30 -18.86
CA SER A 148 -11.05 -5.44 -18.97
C SER A 148 -11.69 -4.78 -17.76
N ARG A 149 -12.52 -3.77 -17.99
CA ARG A 149 -13.34 -3.13 -16.95
C ARG A 149 -14.74 -2.90 -17.48
N ASN A 150 -15.68 -2.61 -16.59
CA ASN A 150 -16.99 -2.20 -17.03
C ASN A 150 -17.00 -0.71 -17.40
N ALA A 151 -17.68 -0.40 -18.49
CA ALA A 151 -18.01 0.96 -18.93
C ALA A 151 -19.51 1.19 -18.82
N LEU A 152 -19.92 2.46 -18.72
CA LEU A 152 -21.34 2.80 -18.70
C LEU A 152 -21.98 2.37 -20.02
N CYS A 153 -23.13 1.72 -19.93
CA CYS A 153 -23.88 1.33 -21.11
C CYS A 153 -24.36 2.58 -21.85
N LYS A 154 -23.86 2.80 -23.08
CA LYS A 154 -24.16 3.97 -23.91
C LYS A 154 -25.66 4.11 -24.23
N SER A 155 -26.41 3.02 -24.20
CA SER A 155 -27.84 3.02 -24.53
C SER A 155 -28.73 3.46 -23.37
N CYS A 156 -28.27 3.33 -22.12
CA CYS A 156 -29.06 3.70 -20.94
C CYS A 156 -28.33 4.63 -19.97
N ASP A 157 -27.12 5.08 -20.30
CA ASP A 157 -26.26 5.96 -19.50
C ASP A 157 -26.12 5.52 -18.03
N GLY A 158 -26.00 4.21 -17.78
CA GLY A 158 -25.88 3.67 -16.41
C GLY A 158 -27.20 3.39 -15.70
N SER A 159 -28.34 3.84 -16.25
CA SER A 159 -29.65 3.65 -15.60
C SER A 159 -30.13 2.20 -15.61
N GLY A 160 -29.62 1.35 -16.51
CA GLY A 160 -30.06 -0.04 -16.67
C GLY A 160 -31.48 -0.20 -17.21
N ALA A 161 -32.23 0.90 -17.37
CA ALA A 161 -33.57 0.91 -17.96
C ALA A 161 -33.47 1.15 -19.47
N ALA A 162 -34.44 0.65 -20.24
CA ALA A 162 -34.53 0.94 -21.66
C ALA A 162 -34.60 2.47 -21.91
N PRO A 163 -34.13 2.99 -23.06
CA PRO A 163 -34.19 4.42 -23.36
C PRO A 163 -35.59 5.00 -23.14
N GLY A 164 -35.71 6.02 -22.29
CA GLY A 164 -36.99 6.66 -21.94
C GLY A 164 -37.82 5.96 -20.86
N ALA A 165 -37.42 4.76 -20.40
CA ALA A 165 -38.01 4.12 -19.24
C ALA A 165 -37.37 4.67 -17.94
N VAL A 166 -38.21 4.91 -16.93
CA VAL A 166 -37.78 5.46 -15.64
C VAL A 166 -37.74 4.35 -14.60
N ARG A 167 -36.78 4.42 -13.67
CA ARG A 167 -36.76 3.53 -12.50
C ARG A 167 -37.94 3.86 -11.59
N GLU A 168 -38.76 2.86 -11.30
CA GLU A 168 -39.88 3.01 -10.38
C GLU A 168 -39.41 2.76 -8.94
N SER A 169 -40.02 3.44 -7.98
CA SER A 169 -39.73 3.18 -6.56
C SER A 169 -40.20 1.77 -6.19
N CYS A 170 -39.33 0.99 -5.53
CA CYS A 170 -39.65 -0.38 -5.16
C CYS A 170 -40.84 -0.40 -4.19
N ALA A 171 -41.97 -0.97 -4.61
CA ALA A 171 -43.20 -1.02 -3.81
C ALA A 171 -43.02 -1.69 -2.44
N ARG A 172 -42.13 -2.68 -2.33
CA ARG A 172 -41.90 -3.46 -1.09
C ARG A 172 -41.19 -2.67 0.01
N CYS A 173 -40.27 -1.77 -0.36
CA CYS A 173 -39.50 -0.97 0.61
C CYS A 173 -39.81 0.52 0.53
N GLY A 174 -40.68 0.94 -0.40
CA GLY A 174 -41.04 2.34 -0.63
C GLY A 174 -39.82 3.22 -0.96
N GLY A 175 -38.88 2.72 -1.78
CA GLY A 175 -37.66 3.46 -2.11
C GLY A 175 -36.48 3.27 -1.15
N ARG A 176 -36.69 2.59 0.00
CA ARG A 176 -35.69 2.55 1.08
C ARG A 176 -34.57 1.54 0.90
N GLY A 177 -34.70 0.61 -0.06
CA GLY A 177 -33.73 -0.47 -0.31
C GLY A 177 -33.64 -1.53 0.80
N GLN A 178 -34.29 -1.33 1.94
CA GLN A 178 -34.21 -2.20 3.11
C GLN A 178 -35.60 -2.38 3.70
N VAL A 179 -35.84 -3.56 4.27
CA VAL A 179 -37.10 -3.90 4.95
C VAL A 179 -36.78 -4.15 6.43
N VAL A 180 -37.62 -3.62 7.31
CA VAL A 180 -37.47 -3.82 8.76
C VAL A 180 -38.37 -4.99 9.15
N GLN A 181 -37.77 -6.05 9.67
CA GLN A 181 -38.48 -7.16 10.28
C GLN A 181 -38.43 -6.97 11.80
N SER A 182 -39.61 -6.82 12.42
CA SER A 182 -39.73 -6.72 13.87
C SER A 182 -40.21 -8.06 14.43
N ALA A 183 -39.43 -8.66 15.32
CA ALA A 183 -39.81 -9.82 16.12
C ALA A 183 -39.74 -9.43 17.60
N GLY A 184 -40.89 -9.07 18.19
CA GLY A 184 -40.95 -8.55 19.55
C GLY A 184 -40.17 -7.25 19.70
N ILE A 185 -39.24 -7.21 20.67
CA ILE A 185 -38.39 -6.04 20.96
C ILE A 185 -37.25 -5.90 19.93
N LEU A 186 -36.93 -6.97 19.19
CA LEU A 186 -35.85 -6.97 18.21
C LEU A 186 -36.33 -6.43 16.86
N ARG A 187 -35.70 -5.34 16.38
CA ARG A 187 -35.85 -4.83 15.02
C ARG A 187 -34.61 -5.18 14.22
N VAL A 188 -34.75 -6.05 13.22
CA VAL A 188 -33.67 -6.43 12.31
C VAL A 188 -33.93 -5.78 10.96
N GLN A 189 -32.97 -5.01 10.49
CA GLN A 189 -33.01 -4.37 9.18
C GLN A 189 -32.28 -5.28 8.19
N THR A 190 -32.99 -5.72 7.16
CA THR A 190 -32.44 -6.59 6.11
C THR A 190 -32.57 -5.92 4.74
N THR A 191 -31.67 -6.26 3.83
CA THR A 191 -31.74 -5.79 2.43
C THR A 191 -33.07 -6.22 1.82
N CYS A 192 -33.76 -5.28 1.15
CA CYS A 192 -35.04 -5.59 0.52
C CYS A 192 -34.83 -6.63 -0.59
N PRO A 193 -35.45 -7.81 -0.52
CA PRO A 193 -35.22 -8.87 -1.51
C PRO A 193 -35.83 -8.54 -2.88
N ALA A 194 -36.78 -7.60 -2.97
CA ALA A 194 -37.43 -7.23 -4.23
C ALA A 194 -36.59 -6.27 -5.09
N CYS A 195 -35.72 -5.46 -4.48
CA CYS A 195 -34.85 -4.52 -5.20
C CYS A 195 -33.36 -4.74 -4.88
N GLN A 196 -33.03 -5.78 -4.09
CA GLN A 196 -31.68 -6.13 -3.67
C GLN A 196 -30.87 -4.95 -3.08
N GLY A 197 -31.55 -3.98 -2.47
CA GLY A 197 -30.89 -2.80 -1.89
C GLY A 197 -30.92 -1.54 -2.74
N SER A 198 -31.31 -1.60 -4.01
CA SER A 198 -31.31 -0.43 -4.92
C SER A 198 -32.42 0.57 -4.62
N GLY A 199 -33.46 0.17 -3.87
CA GLY A 199 -34.63 1.01 -3.60
C GLY A 199 -35.55 1.23 -4.80
N SER A 200 -35.16 0.79 -5.99
CA SER A 200 -35.89 0.98 -7.23
C SER A 200 -36.02 -0.32 -8.02
N THR A 201 -37.00 -0.40 -8.91
CA THR A 201 -37.23 -1.55 -9.79
C THR A 201 -37.28 -1.06 -11.23
N ILE A 202 -36.67 -1.83 -12.11
CA ILE A 202 -36.63 -1.54 -13.55
C ILE A 202 -37.73 -2.37 -14.20
N ALA A 203 -38.80 -1.71 -14.66
CA ALA A 203 -39.91 -2.39 -15.33
C ALA A 203 -39.48 -2.91 -16.71
N ASN A 204 -38.72 -2.10 -17.46
CA ASN A 204 -38.20 -2.42 -18.78
C ASN A 204 -36.66 -2.35 -18.75
N PRO A 205 -35.95 -3.47 -18.57
CA PRO A 205 -34.49 -3.47 -18.57
C PRO A 205 -33.94 -3.13 -19.95
N CYS A 206 -32.81 -2.43 -19.98
CA CYS A 206 -32.08 -2.15 -21.22
C CYS A 206 -31.64 -3.47 -21.86
N THR A 207 -31.80 -3.61 -23.18
CA THR A 207 -31.42 -4.83 -23.92
C THR A 207 -29.92 -5.08 -23.90
N ASP A 208 -29.14 -3.99 -23.98
CA ASP A 208 -27.70 -4.08 -24.22
C ASP A 208 -26.91 -4.45 -22.97
N CYS A 209 -27.30 -3.93 -21.81
CA CYS A 209 -26.71 -4.26 -20.51
C CYS A 209 -27.61 -5.17 -19.65
N ARG A 210 -28.77 -5.59 -20.16
CA ARG A 210 -29.74 -6.47 -19.48
C ARG A 210 -30.16 -6.04 -18.06
N GLY A 211 -30.17 -4.73 -17.80
CA GLY A 211 -30.50 -4.18 -16.48
C GLY A 211 -29.31 -3.76 -15.61
N ASP A 212 -28.08 -4.14 -15.97
CA ASP A 212 -26.89 -3.91 -15.12
C ASP A 212 -26.39 -2.45 -15.16
N GLY A 213 -26.75 -1.70 -16.20
CA GLY A 213 -26.29 -0.32 -16.42
C GLY A 213 -24.86 -0.20 -16.97
N VAL A 214 -24.12 -1.30 -17.02
CA VAL A 214 -22.74 -1.33 -17.48
C VAL A 214 -22.49 -2.48 -18.46
N VAL A 215 -21.45 -2.35 -19.27
CA VAL A 215 -21.01 -3.35 -20.24
C VAL A 215 -19.49 -3.56 -20.15
N PRO A 216 -18.98 -4.78 -20.31
CA PRO A 216 -17.54 -5.03 -20.31
C PRO A 216 -16.89 -4.36 -21.52
N GLU A 217 -15.81 -3.62 -21.29
CA GLU A 217 -15.01 -2.93 -22.29
C GLU A 217 -13.52 -3.24 -22.06
N GLN A 218 -12.78 -3.46 -23.15
CA GLN A 218 -11.32 -3.54 -23.11
C GLN A 218 -10.77 -2.13 -23.25
N THR A 219 -10.02 -1.65 -22.26
CA THR A 219 -9.39 -0.34 -22.29
C THR A 219 -7.87 -0.48 -22.18
N GLU A 220 -7.14 0.27 -22.99
CA GLU A 220 -5.69 0.43 -22.86
C GLU A 220 -5.38 1.53 -21.84
N ILE A 221 -4.66 1.15 -20.78
CA ILE A 221 -4.22 2.07 -19.73
C ILE A 221 -2.71 2.25 -19.88
N LYS A 222 -2.30 3.50 -20.08
CA LYS A 222 -0.88 3.87 -20.06
C LYS A 222 -0.39 3.96 -18.62
N VAL A 223 0.55 3.10 -18.25
CA VAL A 223 1.17 3.04 -16.93
C VAL A 223 2.57 3.61 -17.02
N ASN A 224 2.79 4.73 -16.34
CA ASN A 224 4.12 5.32 -16.19
C ASN A 224 4.78 4.73 -14.95
N ILE A 225 5.87 4.00 -15.15
CA ILE A 225 6.59 3.29 -14.11
C ILE A 225 7.90 4.05 -13.85
N PRO A 226 8.12 4.55 -12.62
CA PRO A 226 9.33 5.30 -12.31
C PRO A 226 10.57 4.42 -12.39
N ALA A 227 11.73 5.05 -12.63
CA ALA A 227 13.01 4.37 -12.59
C ALA A 227 13.28 3.84 -11.18
N GLY A 228 13.74 2.59 -11.09
CA GLY A 228 14.16 1.99 -9.83
C GLY A 228 13.13 1.15 -9.10
N VAL A 229 11.96 0.92 -9.70
CA VAL A 229 10.89 0.13 -9.06
C VAL A 229 11.36 -1.28 -8.72
N ASP A 230 10.97 -1.74 -7.53
CA ASP A 230 11.29 -3.09 -7.06
C ASP A 230 10.15 -4.08 -7.33
N ASP A 231 10.43 -5.37 -7.21
CA ASP A 231 9.41 -6.41 -7.31
C ASP A 231 8.30 -6.21 -6.25
N GLY A 232 7.05 -6.37 -6.67
CA GLY A 232 5.89 -6.14 -5.80
C GLY A 232 5.52 -4.67 -5.59
N THR A 233 6.23 -3.73 -6.22
CA THR A 233 5.86 -2.30 -6.19
C THR A 233 4.47 -2.09 -6.77
N ARG A 234 3.69 -1.21 -6.14
CA ARG A 234 2.31 -0.88 -6.54
C ARG A 234 2.21 0.55 -7.05
N VAL A 235 1.76 0.71 -8.29
CA VAL A 235 1.50 2.02 -8.90
C VAL A 235 -0.02 2.24 -8.99
N ARG A 236 -0.50 3.34 -8.41
CA ARG A 236 -1.91 3.70 -8.43
C ARG A 236 -2.22 4.64 -9.58
N ILE A 237 -3.19 4.27 -10.40
CA ILE A 237 -3.68 5.06 -11.53
C ILE A 237 -5.11 5.49 -11.22
N SER A 238 -5.26 6.78 -10.89
CA SER A 238 -6.52 7.32 -10.37
C SER A 238 -7.63 7.31 -11.42
N GLY A 239 -8.84 6.90 -11.04
CA GLY A 239 -10.02 6.94 -11.90
C GLY A 239 -10.01 5.93 -13.06
N GLN A 240 -9.07 4.97 -13.05
CA GLN A 240 -8.98 3.93 -14.08
C GLN A 240 -9.57 2.59 -13.66
N GLY A 241 -10.26 2.52 -12.51
CA GLY A 241 -10.97 1.33 -12.01
C GLY A 241 -12.35 1.13 -12.63
N GLU A 242 -13.23 0.42 -11.91
CA GLU A 242 -14.61 0.18 -12.34
C GLU A 242 -15.43 1.47 -12.29
N VAL A 243 -16.32 1.65 -13.26
CA VAL A 243 -17.30 2.74 -13.23
C VAL A 243 -18.41 2.43 -12.22
N SER A 244 -18.98 3.47 -11.61
CA SER A 244 -20.17 3.29 -10.78
C SER A 244 -21.45 3.48 -11.61
N PRO A 245 -22.31 2.46 -11.73
CA PRO A 245 -23.61 2.59 -12.39
C PRO A 245 -24.53 3.64 -11.74
N GLN A 246 -24.37 3.91 -10.44
CA GLN A 246 -25.17 4.90 -9.69
C GLN A 246 -24.60 6.34 -9.76
N GLY A 247 -23.70 6.65 -10.71
CA GLY A 247 -23.12 8.00 -10.88
C GLY A 247 -22.08 8.38 -9.82
N GLY A 248 -21.39 7.38 -9.26
CA GLY A 248 -20.30 7.57 -8.30
C GLY A 248 -18.98 7.75 -9.01
N ALA A 249 -17.96 8.23 -8.28
CA ALA A 249 -16.62 8.30 -8.84
C ALA A 249 -16.15 6.91 -9.28
N THR A 250 -15.39 6.84 -10.37
CA THR A 250 -14.72 5.61 -10.81
C THR A 250 -13.73 5.13 -9.75
N GLY A 251 -13.54 3.82 -9.65
CA GLY A 251 -12.46 3.24 -8.87
C GLY A 251 -11.08 3.61 -9.43
N ASP A 252 -10.03 3.13 -8.78
CA ASP A 252 -8.64 3.27 -9.24
C ASP A 252 -8.12 1.94 -9.80
N CYS A 253 -7.10 2.01 -10.65
CA CYS A 253 -6.36 0.84 -11.08
C CYS A 253 -5.04 0.75 -10.29
N TYR A 254 -4.82 -0.38 -9.62
CA TYR A 254 -3.56 -0.70 -8.97
C TYR A 254 -2.75 -1.64 -9.85
N CYS A 255 -1.65 -1.11 -10.38
CA CYS A 255 -0.68 -1.86 -11.16
C CYS A 255 0.35 -2.48 -10.23
N PHE A 256 0.40 -3.80 -10.19
CA PHE A 256 1.41 -4.58 -9.48
C PHE A 256 2.55 -4.89 -10.44
N ILE A 257 3.73 -4.40 -10.10
CA ILE A 257 4.93 -4.63 -10.89
C ILE A 257 5.55 -5.94 -10.46
N ARG A 258 5.89 -6.78 -11.43
CA ARG A 258 6.71 -7.96 -11.24
C ARG A 258 7.99 -7.84 -12.05
N VAL A 259 9.13 -7.93 -11.42
CA VAL A 259 10.42 -7.90 -12.11
C VAL A 259 10.86 -9.34 -12.37
N ARG A 260 11.19 -9.67 -13.62
CA ARG A 260 11.71 -11.01 -13.94
C ARG A 260 13.07 -11.22 -13.30
N GLU A 261 13.31 -12.43 -12.84
CA GLU A 261 14.64 -12.85 -12.41
C GLU A 261 15.63 -12.74 -13.58
N HIS A 262 16.75 -12.06 -13.34
CA HIS A 262 17.78 -11.86 -14.34
C HIS A 262 18.85 -12.95 -14.23
N LYS A 263 19.37 -13.42 -15.36
CA LYS A 263 20.32 -14.56 -15.39
C LYS A 263 21.70 -14.24 -14.82
N VAL A 264 22.08 -12.97 -14.88
CA VAL A 264 23.43 -12.48 -14.53
C VAL A 264 23.42 -11.65 -13.25
N PHE A 265 22.30 -10.98 -12.97
CA PHE A 265 22.21 -9.98 -11.91
C PHE A 265 21.20 -10.46 -10.88
N GLU A 266 21.60 -10.39 -9.62
CA GLU A 266 20.72 -10.57 -8.49
C GLU A 266 20.54 -9.20 -7.84
N ARG A 267 19.30 -8.70 -7.74
CA ARG A 267 19.03 -7.40 -7.13
C ARG A 267 18.86 -7.57 -5.63
N HIS A 268 19.56 -6.73 -4.86
CA HIS A 268 19.37 -6.60 -3.43
C HIS A 268 19.18 -5.12 -3.09
N ASP A 269 17.93 -4.72 -2.84
CA ASP A 269 17.52 -3.32 -2.68
C ASP A 269 17.94 -2.44 -3.88
N ASP A 270 18.80 -1.45 -3.66
CA ASP A 270 19.34 -0.57 -4.70
C ASP A 270 20.64 -1.13 -5.32
N HIS A 271 21.18 -2.22 -4.77
CA HIS A 271 22.41 -2.85 -5.21
C HIS A 271 22.14 -3.98 -6.20
N LEU A 272 23.10 -4.20 -7.09
CA LEU A 272 23.14 -5.37 -7.97
C LEU A 272 24.30 -6.25 -7.58
N ILE A 273 24.10 -7.55 -7.60
CA ILE A 273 25.13 -8.55 -7.36
C ILE A 273 25.36 -9.29 -8.67
N VAL A 274 26.62 -9.41 -9.07
CA VAL A 274 27.06 -10.23 -10.20
C VAL A 274 28.14 -11.17 -9.72
N ARG A 275 28.00 -12.45 -10.09
CA ARG A 275 28.99 -13.48 -9.79
C ARG A 275 29.92 -13.64 -10.98
N VAL A 276 31.18 -13.27 -10.79
CA VAL A 276 32.19 -13.35 -11.84
C VAL A 276 33.05 -14.59 -11.62
N PRO A 277 32.98 -15.58 -12.53
CA PRO A 277 33.86 -16.73 -12.46
C PRO A 277 35.29 -16.34 -12.83
N LEU A 278 36.25 -16.70 -11.98
CA LEU A 278 37.67 -16.46 -12.19
C LEU A 278 38.44 -17.78 -12.06
N THR A 279 39.48 -17.93 -12.87
CA THR A 279 40.38 -19.08 -12.82
C THR A 279 41.33 -18.98 -11.62
N TYR A 280 41.86 -20.11 -11.15
CA TYR A 280 42.84 -20.14 -10.06
C TYR A 280 44.04 -19.19 -10.30
N ALA A 281 44.57 -19.16 -11.53
CA ALA A 281 45.67 -18.26 -11.89
C ALA A 281 45.31 -16.79 -11.71
N GLN A 282 44.08 -16.38 -12.03
CA GLN A 282 43.60 -15.00 -11.85
C GLN A 282 43.45 -14.63 -10.38
N PHE A 283 43.03 -15.55 -9.51
CA PHE A 283 42.99 -15.31 -8.06
C PHE A 283 44.39 -15.12 -7.48
N VAL A 284 45.36 -15.93 -7.91
CA VAL A 284 46.74 -15.88 -7.38
C VAL A 284 47.50 -14.67 -7.92
N LEU A 285 47.43 -14.42 -9.22
CA LEU A 285 48.25 -13.41 -9.90
C LEU A 285 47.56 -12.04 -10.01
N GLY A 286 46.26 -11.97 -9.76
CA GLY A 286 45.43 -10.82 -10.09
C GLY A 286 45.06 -10.78 -11.57
N ALA A 287 44.02 -10.01 -11.89
CA ALA A 287 43.54 -9.88 -13.26
C ALA A 287 42.72 -8.61 -13.45
N GLU A 288 42.67 -8.09 -14.67
CA GLU A 288 41.63 -7.14 -15.08
C GLU A 288 40.50 -7.91 -15.76
N VAL A 289 39.28 -7.69 -15.31
CA VAL A 289 38.11 -8.46 -15.76
C VAL A 289 37.00 -7.50 -16.12
N ASP A 290 36.42 -7.70 -17.30
CA ASP A 290 35.27 -6.91 -17.74
C ASP A 290 33.98 -7.47 -17.15
N VAL A 291 33.31 -6.65 -16.36
CA VAL A 291 32.08 -6.99 -15.66
C VAL A 291 30.89 -6.29 -16.32
N PRO A 292 29.78 -7.00 -16.60
CA PRO A 292 28.59 -6.39 -17.15
C PRO A 292 27.93 -5.47 -16.11
N THR A 293 27.41 -4.35 -16.57
CA THR A 293 26.53 -3.43 -15.84
C THR A 293 25.27 -3.18 -16.66
N LEU A 294 24.24 -2.56 -16.08
CA LEU A 294 23.03 -2.20 -16.83
C LEU A 294 23.27 -1.18 -17.96
N GLU A 295 24.39 -0.46 -17.95
CA GLU A 295 24.74 0.58 -18.93
C GLU A 295 25.82 0.12 -19.93
N GLY A 296 26.38 -1.09 -19.77
CA GLY A 296 27.49 -1.60 -20.57
C GLY A 296 28.55 -2.33 -19.74
N MET A 297 29.72 -2.61 -20.31
CA MET A 297 30.82 -3.29 -19.63
C MET A 297 31.70 -2.29 -18.85
N LYS A 298 32.20 -2.70 -17.69
CA LYS A 298 33.24 -1.97 -16.94
C LYS A 298 34.37 -2.91 -16.54
N SER A 299 35.61 -2.47 -16.75
CA SER A 299 36.78 -3.20 -16.29
C SER A 299 36.98 -3.02 -14.79
N VAL A 300 37.20 -4.13 -14.08
CA VAL A 300 37.46 -4.19 -12.63
C VAL A 300 38.79 -4.90 -12.42
N THR A 301 39.70 -4.23 -11.72
CA THR A 301 40.99 -4.80 -11.33
C THR A 301 40.83 -5.67 -10.08
N ILE A 302 41.12 -6.95 -10.20
CA ILE A 302 41.16 -7.94 -9.13
C ILE A 302 42.61 -8.07 -8.63
N PRO A 303 42.90 -7.73 -7.36
CA PRO A 303 44.24 -7.88 -6.78
C PRO A 303 44.71 -9.34 -6.75
N SER A 304 46.02 -9.53 -6.70
CA SER A 304 46.62 -10.83 -6.42
C SER A 304 46.28 -11.30 -5.00
N GLY A 305 46.09 -12.61 -4.84
CA GLY A 305 45.73 -13.23 -3.56
C GLY A 305 44.27 -13.03 -3.13
N THR A 306 43.40 -12.57 -4.04
CA THR A 306 41.95 -12.44 -3.81
C THR A 306 41.37 -13.79 -3.37
N GLN A 307 40.37 -13.78 -2.48
CA GLN A 307 39.70 -14.99 -2.03
C GLN A 307 38.36 -15.21 -2.77
N SER A 308 37.90 -16.46 -2.86
CA SER A 308 36.57 -16.76 -3.40
C SER A 308 35.48 -16.19 -2.48
N GLY A 309 34.46 -15.58 -3.06
CA GLY A 309 33.37 -14.92 -2.34
C GLY A 309 33.71 -13.49 -1.90
N GLU A 310 34.91 -12.99 -2.22
CA GLU A 310 35.27 -11.60 -1.97
C GLU A 310 34.46 -10.66 -2.87
N ILE A 311 34.04 -9.53 -2.31
CA ILE A 311 33.12 -8.59 -2.97
C ILE A 311 33.84 -7.30 -3.34
N PHE A 312 33.91 -7.02 -4.63
CA PHE A 312 34.42 -5.75 -5.16
C PHE A 312 33.27 -4.82 -5.50
N ARG A 313 33.38 -3.56 -5.07
CA ARG A 313 32.30 -2.57 -5.25
C ARG A 313 32.59 -1.62 -6.41
N VAL A 314 31.71 -1.63 -7.41
CA VAL A 314 31.70 -0.62 -8.48
C VAL A 314 30.64 0.43 -8.16
N ARG A 315 31.10 1.62 -7.78
CA ARG A 315 30.22 2.71 -7.32
C ARG A 315 29.29 3.22 -8.42
N GLY A 316 28.02 3.44 -8.08
CA GLY A 316 27.02 4.03 -8.97
C GLY A 316 26.62 3.15 -10.16
N ALA A 317 26.89 1.85 -10.09
CA ALA A 317 26.52 0.87 -11.12
C ALA A 317 25.33 -0.03 -10.72
N GLY A 318 24.62 0.31 -9.64
CA GLY A 318 23.39 -0.35 -9.22
C GLY A 318 22.12 0.32 -9.78
N VAL A 319 21.01 0.13 -9.08
CA VAL A 319 19.68 0.66 -9.44
C VAL A 319 19.41 1.98 -8.69
N SER A 320 18.65 2.88 -9.31
CA SER A 320 18.22 4.13 -8.67
C SER A 320 17.13 3.86 -7.64
N ASN A 321 17.20 4.47 -6.47
CA ASN A 321 16.13 4.39 -5.48
C ASN A 321 14.94 5.28 -5.90
N VAL A 322 13.73 4.74 -5.90
CA VAL A 322 12.51 5.47 -6.33
C VAL A 322 12.23 6.71 -5.46
N HIS A 323 12.55 6.66 -4.17
CA HIS A 323 12.22 7.73 -3.22
C HIS A 323 13.32 8.77 -3.11
N THR A 324 14.58 8.33 -3.05
CA THR A 324 15.73 9.24 -2.82
C THR A 324 16.45 9.65 -4.10
N GLY A 325 16.22 8.94 -5.21
CA GLY A 325 16.94 9.13 -6.47
C GLY A 325 18.42 8.72 -6.42
N ARG A 326 18.91 8.24 -5.27
CA ARG A 326 20.29 7.80 -5.12
C ARG A 326 20.48 6.49 -5.86
N LYS A 327 21.56 6.39 -6.65
CA LYS A 327 21.94 5.15 -7.32
C LYS A 327 22.74 4.26 -6.38
N GLY A 328 22.37 2.99 -6.31
CA GLY A 328 23.17 1.98 -5.62
C GLY A 328 24.42 1.58 -6.40
N ASP A 329 25.06 0.55 -5.90
CA ASP A 329 26.35 0.05 -6.41
C ASP A 329 26.21 -1.36 -6.99
N LEU A 330 27.12 -1.72 -7.89
CA LEU A 330 27.29 -3.10 -8.34
C LEU A 330 28.33 -3.78 -7.43
N LEU A 331 27.95 -4.92 -6.87
CA LEU A 331 28.74 -5.79 -6.03
C LEU A 331 29.18 -6.99 -6.87
N VAL A 332 30.48 -7.06 -7.13
CA VAL A 332 31.10 -8.11 -7.92
C VAL A 332 31.61 -9.18 -6.96
N GLU A 333 30.89 -10.29 -6.86
CA GLU A 333 31.28 -11.44 -6.06
C GLU A 333 32.17 -12.36 -6.90
N THR A 334 33.38 -12.61 -6.43
CA THR A 334 34.32 -13.52 -7.12
C THR A 334 33.96 -14.97 -6.84
N LYS A 335 34.02 -15.80 -7.87
CA LYS A 335 33.78 -17.25 -7.74
C LYS A 335 34.86 -18.03 -8.44
N VAL A 336 35.47 -19.01 -7.77
CA VAL A 336 36.43 -19.91 -8.40
C VAL A 336 35.74 -20.80 -9.43
N GLU A 337 36.25 -20.74 -10.66
CA GLU A 337 35.92 -21.68 -11.73
C GLU A 337 37.07 -22.67 -11.92
N ILE A 338 36.76 -23.95 -11.71
CA ILE A 338 37.70 -25.06 -11.88
C ILE A 338 37.36 -25.75 -13.20
N PRO A 339 38.29 -25.80 -14.18
CA PRO A 339 38.03 -26.46 -15.44
C PRO A 339 37.85 -27.97 -15.24
N SER A 340 36.86 -28.56 -15.93
CA SER A 340 36.61 -30.00 -15.88
C SER A 340 37.57 -30.83 -16.75
N ARG A 341 38.28 -30.17 -17.67
CA ARG A 341 39.26 -30.78 -18.58
C ARG A 341 40.45 -29.84 -18.71
N ILE A 342 41.64 -30.41 -18.68
CA ILE A 342 42.92 -29.71 -18.82
C ILE A 342 43.77 -30.41 -19.87
N SER A 343 44.68 -29.67 -20.51
CA SER A 343 45.67 -30.27 -21.42
C SER A 343 46.76 -31.01 -20.66
N SER A 344 47.52 -31.87 -21.36
CA SER A 344 48.68 -32.55 -20.77
C SER A 344 49.72 -31.58 -20.21
N GLU A 345 49.95 -30.45 -20.90
CA GLU A 345 50.85 -29.39 -20.43
C GLU A 345 50.34 -28.74 -19.14
N GLN A 346 49.02 -28.46 -19.05
CA GLN A 346 48.41 -27.90 -17.85
C GLN A 346 48.47 -28.87 -16.67
N GLU A 347 48.27 -30.17 -16.92
CA GLU A 347 48.39 -31.20 -15.89
C GLU A 347 49.82 -31.28 -15.35
N GLU A 348 50.83 -31.29 -16.23
CA GLU A 348 52.23 -31.32 -15.81
C GLU A 348 52.58 -30.09 -14.94
N LEU A 349 52.11 -28.90 -15.33
CA LEU A 349 52.33 -27.66 -14.57
C LEU A 349 51.63 -27.69 -13.20
N LEU A 350 50.41 -28.21 -13.12
CA LEU A 350 49.68 -28.33 -11.86
C LEU A 350 50.31 -29.37 -10.91
N ARG A 351 50.87 -30.46 -11.44
CA ARG A 351 51.63 -31.43 -10.64
C ARG A 351 52.90 -30.81 -10.06
N LYS A 352 53.65 -30.06 -10.87
CA LYS A 352 54.82 -29.30 -10.41
C LYS A 352 54.45 -28.28 -9.33
N LEU A 353 53.31 -27.60 -9.48
CA LEU A 353 52.81 -26.70 -8.44
C LEU A 353 52.48 -27.45 -7.15
N ALA A 354 51.80 -28.60 -7.23
CA ALA A 354 51.47 -29.39 -6.06
C ALA A 354 52.69 -29.94 -5.32
N GLU A 355 53.76 -30.31 -6.04
CA GLU A 355 55.05 -30.67 -5.45
C GLU A 355 55.68 -29.50 -4.68
N LEU A 356 55.61 -28.28 -5.22
CA LEU A 356 56.10 -27.06 -4.55
C LEU A 356 55.26 -26.70 -3.32
N GLU A 357 53.96 -26.97 -3.34
CA GLU A 357 53.04 -26.76 -2.22
C GLU A 357 53.02 -27.94 -1.22
N GLU A 358 53.86 -28.96 -1.43
CA GLU A 358 53.93 -30.20 -0.63
C GLU A 358 52.55 -30.87 -0.45
N THR A 359 51.70 -30.80 -1.49
CA THR A 359 50.32 -31.26 -1.44
C THR A 359 50.16 -32.64 -2.09
N GLU A 360 49.52 -33.57 -1.38
CA GLU A 360 49.20 -34.91 -1.92
C GLU A 360 48.08 -34.83 -2.95
N VAL A 361 48.42 -35.12 -4.21
CA VAL A 361 47.45 -35.22 -5.32
C VAL A 361 47.17 -36.69 -5.62
N ALA A 362 45.94 -37.00 -5.99
CA ALA A 362 45.57 -38.35 -6.43
C ALA A 362 46.48 -38.83 -7.58
N PRO A 363 46.80 -40.14 -7.64
CA PRO A 363 47.61 -40.70 -8.70
C PRO A 363 46.97 -40.41 -10.07
N GLU A 364 47.79 -40.32 -11.12
CA GLU A 364 47.31 -40.18 -12.50
C GLU A 364 46.16 -41.14 -12.75
N ARG A 365 45.02 -40.62 -13.23
CA ARG A 365 43.93 -41.48 -13.69
C ARG A 365 44.44 -42.20 -14.93
N LYS A 366 44.98 -43.41 -14.76
CA LYS A 366 45.20 -44.32 -15.88
C LYS A 366 43.88 -44.47 -16.63
N SER A 367 43.92 -44.43 -17.96
CA SER A 367 42.73 -44.66 -18.77
C SER A 367 42.09 -45.99 -18.34
N TRP A 368 40.76 -46.07 -18.31
CA TRP A 368 40.06 -47.34 -18.07
C TRP A 368 40.55 -48.45 -19.01
N LEU A 369 40.97 -48.08 -20.22
CA LEU A 369 41.58 -48.98 -21.20
C LEU A 369 43.00 -49.44 -20.81
N ASP A 370 43.79 -48.60 -20.13
CA ASP A 370 45.11 -48.98 -19.62
C ASP A 370 44.97 -49.89 -18.39
N SER A 371 43.95 -49.65 -17.56
CA SER A 371 43.60 -50.54 -16.44
C SER A 371 43.16 -51.93 -16.94
N ILE A 372 42.46 -51.99 -18.08
CA ILE A 372 42.09 -53.25 -18.74
C ILE A 372 43.29 -53.93 -19.38
N LYS A 373 44.16 -53.19 -20.08
CA LYS A 373 45.37 -53.77 -20.67
C LYS A 373 46.27 -54.39 -19.60
N GLU A 374 46.49 -53.69 -18.47
CA GLU A 374 47.26 -54.24 -17.34
C GLU A 374 46.61 -55.53 -16.78
N PHE A 375 45.27 -55.57 -16.70
CA PHE A 375 44.55 -56.75 -16.24
C PHE A 375 44.69 -57.95 -17.19
N PHE A 376 44.62 -57.74 -18.51
CA PHE A 376 44.74 -58.82 -19.50
C PHE A 376 46.18 -59.23 -19.80
N SER A 377 47.15 -58.31 -19.69
CA SER A 377 48.58 -58.64 -19.83
C SER A 377 49.15 -59.39 -18.62
N GLY A 378 48.51 -59.29 -17.45
CA GLY A 378 48.89 -60.06 -16.25
C GLY A 378 48.44 -61.53 -16.28
N THR A 379 47.62 -61.93 -17.25
CA THR A 379 47.07 -63.30 -17.36
C THR A 379 47.77 -64.20 -18.39
N GLU A 380 48.75 -63.70 -19.16
CA GLU A 380 49.43 -64.50 -20.20
C GLU A 380 50.75 -65.16 -19.73
N GLU A 381 51.20 -64.95 -18.48
CA GLU A 381 52.43 -65.57 -17.95
C GLU A 381 52.21 -66.80 -17.06
N GLU A 382 50.96 -67.22 -16.82
CA GLU A 382 50.63 -68.46 -16.10
C GLU A 382 49.69 -69.35 -16.94
N GLY A 383 50.25 -70.04 -17.94
CA GLY A 383 49.55 -71.02 -18.78
C GLY A 383 50.46 -72.10 -19.32
#